data_AF-A0A9N9HVD4-F1
#
_entry.id   AF-A0A9N9HVD4-F1
#
_cell.length_a   1.000
_cell.length_b   1.000
_cell.length_c   1.000
_cell.angle_alpha   90.00
_cell.angle_beta   90.00
_cell.angle_gamma   90.00
#
_symmetry.space_group_name_H-M   'P 1'
#
loop_
_entity.id
_entity.type
_entity.pdbx_description
1 polymer ?
#
loop_
_entity_poly.entity_id
_entity_poly.type
_entity_poly.pdbx_seq_one_letter_code
_entity_poly.pdbx_strand_id
1 'polypeptide(L)' 'YIDLKNGRTRILTILRRIEGDIQALRNDIKKDLFPKDHSTHSKVTINHTNNNVVIKGDYCFLLKKWLMDKGF' A
#
# COMPACT_ATOMS: atom_id res chain seq x y z
N TYR A 1 -6.17 2.46 5.62
CA TYR A 1 -6.91 1.70 6.65
C TYR A 1 -6.70 0.21 6.42
N ILE A 2 -7.08 -0.65 7.38
CA ILE A 2 -6.97 -2.11 7.25
C ILE A 2 -8.28 -2.70 6.73
N ASP A 3 -8.20 -3.62 5.77
CA ASP A 3 -9.32 -4.37 5.22
C ASP A 3 -9.11 -5.87 5.48
N LEU A 4 -10.13 -6.53 6.05
CA LEU A 4 -10.10 -7.94 6.41
C LEU A 4 -10.98 -8.73 5.45
N LYS A 5 -10.38 -9.65 4.69
CA LYS A 5 -11.06 -10.51 3.71
C LYS A 5 -10.96 -11.98 4.11
N ASN A 6 -11.74 -12.83 3.44
CA ASN A 6 -11.73 -14.29 3.59
C ASN A 6 -11.87 -14.73 5.05
N GLY A 7 -12.90 -14.25 5.75
CA GLY A 7 -13.10 -14.60 7.17
C GLY A 7 -11.95 -14.15 8.08
N ARG A 8 -11.39 -12.96 7.86
CA ARG A 8 -10.27 -12.35 8.61
C ARG A 8 -8.89 -12.99 8.41
N THR A 9 -8.76 -13.99 7.54
CA THR A 9 -7.46 -14.60 7.24
C THR A 9 -6.60 -13.76 6.32
N ARG A 10 -7.22 -12.90 5.50
CA ARG A 10 -6.51 -12.03 4.55
C ARG A 10 -6.57 -10.59 5.01
N ILE A 11 -5.45 -10.10 5.54
CA ILE A 11 -5.29 -8.71 5.98
C ILE A 11 -4.67 -7.89 4.85
N LEU A 12 -5.28 -6.74 4.54
CA LEU A 12 -4.80 -5.80 3.53
C LEU A 12 -4.73 -4.40 4.14
N THR A 13 -3.71 -3.63 3.77
CA THR A 13 -3.65 -2.19 4.03
C THR A 13 -4.02 -1.45 2.76
N ILE A 14 -5.04 -0.59 2.82
CA ILE A 14 -5.55 0.16 1.67
C ILE A 14 -5.31 1.66 1.88
N LEU A 15 -4.65 2.28 0.90
CA LEU A 15 -4.49 3.72 0.75
C LEU A 15 -5.48 4.22 -0.32
N ARG A 16 -6.25 5.25 0.02
CA ARG A 16 -7.27 5.86 -0.85
C ARG A 16 -7.05 7.36 -0.96
N ARG A 17 -7.87 8.02 -1.78
CA ARG A 17 -7.85 9.47 -2.03
C ARG A 17 -6.51 9.93 -2.58
N ILE A 18 -6.03 9.19 -3.59
CA ILE A 18 -4.78 9.50 -4.28
C ILE A 18 -5.13 10.38 -5.47
N GLU A 19 -4.50 11.55 -5.52
CA GLU A 19 -4.52 12.47 -6.66
C GLU A 19 -3.14 12.46 -7.34
N GLY A 20 -3.11 12.49 -8.67
CA GLY A 20 -1.87 12.41 -9.45
C GLY A 20 -1.45 10.98 -9.82
N ASP A 21 -0.14 10.77 -9.98
CA ASP A 21 0.42 9.52 -10.51
C ASP A 21 0.51 8.40 -9.45
N ILE A 22 -0.46 7.48 -9.52
CA ILE A 22 -0.53 6.32 -8.64
C ILE A 22 0.59 5.30 -8.87
N GLN A 23 1.18 5.22 -10.07
CA GLN A 23 2.30 4.31 -10.36
C GLN A 23 3.56 4.80 -9.66
N ALA A 24 3.84 6.10 -9.75
CA ALA A 24 4.95 6.72 -9.01
C ALA A 24 4.81 6.47 -7.50
N LEU A 25 3.63 6.76 -6.93
CA LEU A 25 3.38 6.53 -5.50
C LEU A 25 3.57 5.06 -5.10
N ARG A 26 3.06 4.12 -5.90
CA ARG A 26 3.24 2.67 -5.65
C ARG A 26 4.71 2.28 -5.68
N ASN A 27 5.50 2.83 -6.60
CA ASN A 27 6.94 2.55 -6.71
C ASN A 27 7.73 3.13 -5.53
N ASP A 28 7.41 4.35 -5.10
CA ASP A 28 8.01 4.97 -3.92
C ASP A 28 7.71 4.17 -2.65
N ILE A 29 6.45 3.76 -2.45
CA ILE A 29 6.08 2.89 -1.32
C ILE A 29 6.89 1.59 -1.34
N LYS A 30 7.06 0.97 -2.51
CA LYS A 30 7.87 -0.25 -2.64
C LYS A 30 9.33 0.00 -2.27
N LYS A 31 9.92 1.06 -2.82
CA LYS A 31 11.33 1.40 -2.63
C LYS A 31 11.63 1.74 -1.18
N ASP A 32 10.80 2.56 -0.54
CA ASP A 32 11.07 3.10 0.79
C ASP A 32 10.68 2.10 1.89
N LEU A 33 9.52 1.42 1.76
CA LEU A 33 8.99 0.55 2.82
C LEU A 33 9.34 -0.92 2.63
N PHE A 34 9.63 -1.36 1.41
CA PHE A 34 9.86 -2.77 1.08
C PHE A 34 11.08 -2.98 0.14
N PRO A 35 12.26 -2.37 0.42
CA PRO A 35 13.41 -2.39 -0.50
C PRO A 35 13.96 -3.79 -0.80
N LYS A 36 13.70 -4.77 0.07
CA LYS A 36 14.20 -6.15 -0.03
C LYS A 36 13.12 -7.16 -0.43
N ASP A 37 11.93 -6.69 -0.81
CA ASP A 37 10.84 -7.58 -1.19
C ASP A 37 11.00 -8.03 -2.65
N HIS A 38 11.54 -9.24 -2.82
CA HIS A 38 11.71 -9.92 -4.10
C HIS A 38 10.57 -10.90 -4.42
N SER A 39 9.44 -10.82 -3.71
CA SER A 39 8.37 -11.81 -3.85
C SER A 39 7.80 -11.86 -5.28
N THR A 40 7.52 -13.08 -5.75
CA THR A 40 6.89 -13.35 -7.05
C THR A 40 5.50 -12.73 -7.18
N HIS A 41 4.82 -12.52 -6.05
CA HIS A 41 3.55 -11.84 -5.97
C HIS A 41 3.75 -10.42 -5.41
N SER A 42 3.78 -9.41 -6.28
CA SER A 42 3.91 -7.99 -5.91
C SER A 42 3.08 -7.63 -4.65
N LYS A 43 3.75 -7.38 -3.52
CA LYS A 43 3.12 -7.05 -2.23
C LYS A 43 2.32 -5.76 -2.25
N VAL A 44 2.80 -4.78 -3.02
CA VAL A 44 2.16 -3.48 -3.24
C VAL A 44 1.55 -3.48 -4.64
N THR A 45 0.23 -3.35 -4.72
CA THR A 45 -0.56 -3.40 -5.95
C THR A 45 -1.43 -2.16 -6.08
N ILE A 46 -1.87 -1.87 -7.30
CA ILE A 46 -2.82 -0.81 -7.59
C ILE A 46 -4.15 -1.46 -7.92
N ASN A 47 -5.22 -0.96 -7.30
CA ASN A 47 -6.57 -1.19 -7.75
C ASN A 47 -6.96 -0.02 -8.67
N HIS A 48 -6.92 -0.27 -9.98
CA HIS A 48 -7.20 0.74 -11.01
C HIS A 48 -8.67 1.20 -11.02
N THR A 49 -9.61 0.36 -10.61
CA THR A 49 -11.04 0.71 -10.60
C THR A 49 -11.35 1.84 -9.62
N ASN A 50 -10.69 1.81 -8.45
CA ASN A 50 -10.97 2.76 -7.37
C ASN A 50 -9.80 3.72 -7.09
N ASN A 51 -8.77 3.71 -7.95
CA ASN A 51 -7.52 4.44 -7.81
C ASN A 51 -6.89 4.34 -6.40
N ASN A 52 -6.72 3.10 -5.92
CA ASN A 52 -6.21 2.82 -4.57
C ASN A 52 -4.92 2.01 -4.61
N VAL A 53 -4.01 2.24 -3.67
CA VAL A 53 -2.88 1.35 -3.43
C VAL A 53 -3.26 0.32 -2.37
N VAL A 54 -2.99 -0.96 -2.66
CA VAL A 54 -3.28 -2.10 -1.79
C VAL A 54 -1.98 -2.82 -1.45
N ILE A 55 -1.70 -2.94 -0.16
CA ILE A 55 -0.54 -3.65 0.40
C ILE A 55 -1.05 -4.92 1.09
N LYS A 56 -0.46 -6.06 0.77
CA LYS A 56 -0.75 -7.32 1.48
C LYS A 56 -0.13 -7.29 2.88
N GLY A 57 -0.94 -7.51 3.91
CA GLY A 57 -0.55 -7.48 5.32
C GLY A 57 -0.98 -6.20 6.04
N ASP A 58 -0.77 -6.17 7.36
CA ASP A 58 -0.96 -4.98 8.19
C ASP A 58 0.31 -4.11 8.17
N TYR A 59 0.21 -2.98 7.48
CA TYR A 59 1.22 -1.95 7.37
C TYR A 59 0.62 -0.57 7.63
N CYS A 60 -0.54 -0.51 8.30
CA CYS A 60 -1.30 0.73 8.43
C CYS A 60 -0.50 1.79 9.21
N PHE A 61 0.15 1.39 10.31
CA PHE A 61 0.99 2.29 11.10
C PHE A 61 2.23 2.76 10.33
N LEU A 62 2.97 1.82 9.72
CA LEU A 62 4.17 2.13 8.94
C LEU A 62 3.87 3.07 7.78
N LEU A 63 2.80 2.79 7.03
CA LEU A 63 2.40 3.60 5.89
C LEU A 63 1.95 5.01 6.32
N LYS A 64 1.20 5.13 7.42
CA LYS A 64 0.82 6.44 7.98
C LYS A 64 2.05 7.26 8.37
N LYS A 65 3.01 6.64 9.07
CA LYS A 65 4.24 7.31 9.46
C LYS A 65 4.99 7.86 8.24
N TRP A 66 5.18 7.02 7.23
CA TRP A 66 5.85 7.40 5.99
C TRP A 66 5.13 8.52 5.23
N LEU A 67 3.80 8.52 5.21
CA LEU A 67 3.02 9.62 4.61
C LEU A 67 3.20 10.93 5.37
N MET A 68 3.15 10.89 6.72
CA MET A 68 3.38 12.07 7.57
C MET A 68 4.81 12.61 7.38
N ASP A 69 5.81 11.73 7.30
CA ASP A 69 7.22 12.12 7.08
C ASP A 69 7.42 12.85 5.73
N LYS A 70 6.54 12.60 4.74
CA LYS A 70 6.53 13.29 3.43
C LYS A 70 5.62 14.52 3.38
N GLY A 71 4.86 14.82 4.43
CA GLY A 71 3.99 16.00 4.52
C GLY A 71 2.62 15.84 3.84
N PHE A 72 2.13 14.61 3.69
CA PHE A 72 0.75 14.32 3.25
C PHE A 72 -0.27 14.38 4.40
#